data_AF-A0A960W228-F1
#
_entry.id   AF-A0A960W228-F1
#
_cell.length_a   1.000
_cell.length_b   1.000
_cell.length_c   1.000
_cell.angle_alpha   90.00
_cell.angle_beta   90.00
_cell.angle_gamma   90.00
#
_symmetry.space_group_name_H-M   'P 1'
#
loop_
_entity.id
_entity.type
_entity.pdbx_description
1 polymer ?
#
loop_
_entity_poly.entity_id
_entity_poly.type
_entity_poly.pdbx_seq_one_letter_code
_entity_poly.pdbx_strand_id
1 'polypeptide(L)'
;MYTNLRLGEILIRFVLYGILGFCVEIVYTAIIDSFKNKDWRLAGTTYLWMFPIYGLSVFLFEPVHDIVRELHLLIRFWAWSLGITFVEFFTGWMIKKMTGLCPWDYSKSRFAINEYIRWDYFPLWGTFGLLLEFVHDFFVLLSPAILKLF
;
A
#
# COMPACT_ATOMS: atom_id res chain seq x y z
N MET A 1 8.88 -20.53 5.04
CA MET A 1 8.54 -19.75 6.26
C MET A 1 7.07 -19.30 6.26
N TYR A 2 6.47 -19.10 5.09
CA TYR A 2 5.05 -18.79 4.90
C TYR A 2 4.02 -19.90 5.26
N THR A 3 4.46 -21.16 5.37
CA THR A 3 3.58 -22.34 5.42
C THR A 3 3.04 -22.72 6.81
N ASN A 4 3.38 -22.00 7.88
CA ASN A 4 2.94 -22.31 9.25
C ASN A 4 2.22 -21.16 9.97
N LEU A 5 1.79 -20.13 9.25
CA LEU A 5 1.01 -19.04 9.84
C LEU A 5 -0.37 -19.53 10.25
N ARG A 6 -0.71 -19.35 11.53
CA ARG A 6 -2.07 -19.60 12.02
C ARG A 6 -2.99 -18.58 11.35
N LEU A 7 -4.15 -19.03 10.84
CA LEU A 7 -5.13 -18.18 10.15
C LEU A 7 -5.44 -16.88 10.91
N GLY A 8 -5.49 -16.93 12.25
CA GLY A 8 -5.69 -15.74 13.09
C GLY A 8 -4.62 -14.66 12.93
N GLU A 9 -3.36 -15.02 12.72
CA GLU A 9 -2.28 -14.04 12.53
C GLU A 9 -2.42 -13.34 11.17
N ILE A 10 -2.78 -14.08 10.12
CA ILE A 10 -3.02 -13.54 8.78
C ILE A 10 -4.19 -12.55 8.82
N LEU A 11 -5.29 -12.89 9.51
CA LEU A 11 -6.44 -12.00 9.64
C LEU A 11 -6.11 -10.73 10.41
N ILE A 12 -5.31 -10.82 11.48
CA ILE A 12 -4.84 -9.63 12.19
C ILE A 12 -3.97 -8.77 11.29
N ARG A 13 -3.00 -9.36 10.58
CA ARG A 13 -2.12 -8.59 9.70
C ARG A 13 -2.89 -7.96 8.54
N PHE A 14 -3.88 -8.65 7.98
CA PHE A 14 -4.82 -8.06 7.02
C PHE A 14 -5.48 -6.79 7.57
N VAL A 15 -5.99 -6.82 8.80
CA VAL A 15 -6.59 -5.64 9.44
C VAL A 15 -5.55 -4.55 9.71
N LEU A 16 -4.37 -4.90 10.20
CA LEU A 16 -3.29 -3.95 10.50
C LEU A 16 -2.80 -3.23 9.23
N TYR A 17 -2.56 -3.95 8.14
CA TYR A 17 -2.21 -3.36 6.85
C TYR A 17 -3.34 -2.49 6.31
N GLY A 18 -4.60 -2.94 6.41
CA GLY A 18 -5.78 -2.18 6.00
C GLY A 18 -5.89 -0.83 6.72
N ILE A 19 -5.80 -0.84 8.05
CA ILE A 19 -5.85 0.38 8.89
C ILE A 19 -4.66 1.29 8.60
N LEU A 20 -3.44 0.73 8.57
CA LEU A 20 -2.25 1.53 8.31
C LEU A 20 -2.31 2.21 6.95
N GLY A 21 -2.69 1.48 5.90
CA GLY A 21 -2.81 2.04 4.56
C GLY A 21 -3.85 3.17 4.50
N PHE A 22 -5.00 3.01 5.16
CA PHE A 22 -5.97 4.10 5.32
C PHE A 22 -5.38 5.32 6.01
N CYS A 23 -4.68 5.14 7.14
CA CYS A 23 -4.05 6.26 7.84
C CYS A 23 -3.03 6.97 6.95
N VAL A 24 -2.18 6.22 6.25
CA VAL A 24 -1.16 6.78 5.34
C VAL A 24 -1.83 7.56 4.20
N GLU A 25 -2.87 7.01 3.58
CA GLU A 25 -3.56 7.66 2.47
C GLU A 25 -4.30 8.93 2.90
N ILE A 26 -5.01 8.89 4.03
CA ILE A 26 -5.70 10.07 4.58
C ILE A 26 -4.68 11.18 4.86
N VAL A 27 -3.54 10.84 5.48
CA VAL A 27 -2.47 11.83 5.72
C VAL A 27 -1.90 12.35 4.40
N TYR A 28 -1.67 11.46 3.43
CA TYR A 28 -1.13 11.83 2.13
C TYR A 28 -2.06 12.79 1.37
N THR A 29 -3.35 12.46 1.24
CA THR A 29 -4.33 13.32 0.56
C THR A 29 -4.54 14.62 1.30
N ALA A 30 -4.60 14.59 2.64
CA ALA A 30 -4.65 15.80 3.46
C ALA A 30 -3.49 16.75 3.14
N ILE A 31 -2.26 16.25 3.11
CA ILE A 31 -1.08 17.06 2.83
C ILE A 31 -1.13 17.62 1.40
N ILE A 32 -1.33 16.76 0.41
CA ILE A 32 -1.28 17.15 -1.00
C ILE A 32 -2.38 18.16 -1.36
N ASP A 33 -3.61 17.93 -0.91
CA ASP A 33 -4.74 18.81 -1.21
C ASP A 33 -4.65 20.13 -0.45
N SER A 34 -4.13 20.12 0.77
CA SER A 34 -3.87 21.34 1.55
C SER A 34 -2.83 22.22 0.87
N PHE A 35 -1.74 21.63 0.34
CA PHE A 35 -0.74 22.39 -0.41
C PHE A 35 -1.28 22.96 -1.72
N LYS A 36 -2.08 22.19 -2.47
CA LYS A 36 -2.67 22.63 -3.74
C LYS A 36 -3.70 23.75 -3.55
N ASN A 37 -4.57 23.61 -2.55
CA ASN A 37 -5.69 24.52 -2.33
C ASN A 37 -5.40 25.62 -1.30
N LYS A 38 -4.22 25.58 -0.65
CA LYS A 38 -3.83 26.43 0.49
C LYS A 38 -4.82 26.36 1.66
N ASP A 39 -5.47 25.21 1.82
CA ASP A 39 -6.45 24.95 2.88
C ASP A 39 -5.78 24.17 4.02
N TRP A 40 -5.48 24.84 5.13
CA TRP A 40 -4.76 24.25 6.27
C TRP A 40 -5.64 23.48 7.24
N ARG A 41 -6.91 23.22 6.88
CA ARG A 41 -7.76 22.30 7.66
C ARG A 41 -7.25 20.86 7.61
N LEU A 42 -6.37 20.53 6.66
CA LEU A 42 -5.74 19.21 6.54
C LEU A 42 -6.76 18.06 6.47
N ALA A 43 -7.85 18.29 5.74
CA ALA A 43 -8.87 17.28 5.52
C ALA A 43 -8.39 16.27 4.46
N GLY A 44 -8.17 15.02 4.88
CA GLY A 44 -7.81 13.92 3.99
C GLY A 44 -9.03 13.10 3.60
N THR A 45 -8.97 12.49 2.42
CA THR A 45 -9.99 11.57 1.93
C THR A 45 -9.35 10.27 1.46
N THR A 46 -10.09 9.17 1.55
CA THR A 46 -9.73 7.84 1.00
C THR A 46 -11.02 7.14 0.58
N TYR A 47 -10.90 6.18 -0.34
CA TYR A 47 -12.01 5.36 -0.79
C TYR A 47 -12.10 4.08 0.04
N LEU A 48 -13.32 3.58 0.28
CA LEU A 48 -13.52 2.32 1.01
C LEU A 48 -12.81 1.12 0.35
N TRP A 49 -12.64 1.15 -0.97
CA TRP A 49 -11.91 0.13 -1.72
C TRP A 49 -10.44 0.02 -1.32
N MET A 50 -9.85 1.05 -0.69
CA MET A 50 -8.44 1.03 -0.34
C MET A 50 -8.16 0.09 0.83
N PHE A 51 -9.11 -0.09 1.76
CA PHE A 51 -8.95 -1.04 2.87
C PHE A 51 -8.67 -2.47 2.41
N PRO A 52 -9.50 -3.10 1.55
CA PRO A 52 -9.20 -4.44 1.08
C PRO A 52 -7.95 -4.49 0.20
N ILE A 53 -7.62 -3.44 -0.57
CA ILE A 53 -6.37 -3.40 -1.36
C ILE A 53 -5.16 -3.47 -0.42
N TYR A 54 -5.14 -2.62 0.62
CA TYR A 54 -4.07 -2.59 1.59
C TYR A 54 -4.05 -3.85 2.45
N GLY A 55 -5.19 -4.34 2.94
CA GLY A 55 -5.25 -5.56 3.74
C GLY A 55 -4.79 -6.79 2.98
N LEU A 56 -5.21 -6.94 1.71
CA LEU A 56 -4.81 -8.06 0.85
C LEU A 56 -3.32 -8.03 0.47
N SER A 57 -2.61 -6.92 0.74
CA SER A 57 -1.16 -6.86 0.58
C SER A 57 -0.46 -7.97 1.37
N VAL A 58 -1.03 -8.46 2.47
CA VAL A 58 -0.50 -9.59 3.23
C VAL A 58 -0.14 -10.79 2.33
N PHE A 59 -0.94 -11.06 1.29
CA PHE A 59 -0.74 -12.22 0.41
C PHE A 59 0.27 -11.98 -0.72
N LEU A 60 0.57 -10.72 -1.04
CA LEU A 60 1.49 -10.36 -2.12
C LEU A 60 2.82 -9.81 -1.57
N PHE A 61 2.75 -8.88 -0.64
CA PHE A 61 3.88 -8.18 -0.07
C PHE A 61 4.77 -9.12 0.75
N GLU A 62 4.23 -9.86 1.72
CA GLU A 62 5.10 -10.62 2.63
C GLU A 62 5.85 -11.78 1.95
N PRO A 63 5.26 -12.57 1.02
CA PRO A 63 6.03 -13.60 0.30
C PRO A 63 7.14 -12.99 -0.56
N VAL A 64 6.86 -11.84 -1.20
CA VAL A 64 7.87 -11.11 -1.98
C VAL A 64 8.97 -10.59 -1.05
N HIS A 65 8.59 -10.02 0.09
CA HIS A 65 9.52 -9.53 1.10
C HIS A 65 10.49 -10.63 1.54
N ASP A 66 9.98 -11.80 1.93
CA ASP A 66 10.80 -12.95 2.35
C ASP A 66 11.82 -13.37 1.27
N ILE A 67 11.45 -13.27 -0.01
CA ILE A 67 12.33 -13.62 -1.14
C ILE A 67 13.41 -12.55 -1.34
N VAL A 68 13.06 -11.27 -1.25
CA VAL A 68 13.98 -10.17 -1.62
C VAL A 68 14.79 -9.63 -0.45
N ARG A 69 14.46 -9.99 0.80
CA ARG A 69 15.01 -9.39 2.02
C ARG A 69 16.54 -9.42 2.10
N GLU A 70 17.15 -10.52 1.69
CA GLU A 70 18.61 -10.74 1.70
C GLU A 70 19.32 -10.12 0.48
N LEU A 71 18.57 -9.56 -0.47
CA LEU A 71 19.13 -8.93 -1.66
C LEU A 71 19.60 -7.51 -1.37
N HIS A 72 20.47 -7.00 -2.24
CA HIS A 72 20.98 -5.63 -2.15
C HIS A 72 19.81 -4.61 -2.15
N LEU A 73 19.97 -3.54 -1.37
CA LEU A 73 18.95 -2.49 -1.18
C LEU A 73 18.39 -1.97 -2.51
N LEU A 74 19.25 -1.78 -3.51
CA LEU A 74 18.83 -1.33 -4.84
C LEU A 74 17.87 -2.30 -5.52
N ILE A 75 18.09 -3.61 -5.40
CA ILE A 75 17.21 -4.63 -6.00
C ILE A 75 15.85 -4.60 -5.31
N ARG A 76 15.84 -4.50 -3.97
CA ARG A 76 14.61 -4.37 -3.18
C ARG A 76 13.83 -3.11 -3.55
N PHE A 77 14.51 -1.98 -3.68
CA PHE A 77 13.91 -0.73 -4.14
C PHE A 77 13.18 -0.91 -5.47
N TRP A 78 13.85 -1.49 -6.48
CA TRP A 78 13.22 -1.76 -7.78
C TRP A 78 12.07 -2.76 -7.69
N ALA A 79 12.21 -3.83 -6.89
CA ALA A 79 11.16 -4.81 -6.67
C ALA A 79 9.90 -4.15 -6.09
N TRP A 80 10.05 -3.27 -5.09
CA TRP A 80 8.94 -2.55 -4.50
C TRP A 80 8.32 -1.51 -5.43
N SER A 81 9.14 -0.71 -6.10
CA SER A 81 8.63 0.25 -7.07
C SER A 81 7.80 -0.44 -8.15
N LEU A 82 8.28 -1.55 -8.71
CA LEU A 82 7.56 -2.31 -9.74
C LEU A 82 6.30 -2.98 -9.18
N GLY A 83 6.42 -3.66 -8.03
CA GLY A 83 5.32 -4.40 -7.42
C GLY A 83 4.15 -3.50 -7.01
N ILE A 84 4.44 -2.40 -6.33
CA ILE A 84 3.40 -1.46 -5.89
C ILE A 84 2.76 -0.76 -7.10
N THR A 85 3.57 -0.32 -8.07
CA THR A 85 3.04 0.29 -9.31
C THR A 85 2.15 -0.71 -10.07
N PHE A 86 2.52 -1.99 -10.11
CA PHE A 86 1.72 -3.03 -10.74
C PHE A 86 0.37 -3.22 -10.03
N VAL A 87 0.37 -3.29 -8.69
CA VAL A 87 -0.86 -3.40 -7.89
C VAL A 87 -1.74 -2.16 -8.08
N GLU A 88 -1.16 -0.96 -8.05
CA GLU A 88 -1.86 0.31 -8.31
C GLU A 88 -2.50 0.31 -9.71
N PHE A 89 -1.77 -0.11 -10.74
CA PHE A 89 -2.33 -0.22 -12.09
C PHE A 89 -3.48 -1.23 -12.15
N PHE A 90 -3.25 -2.44 -11.66
CA PHE A 90 -4.18 -3.55 -11.81
C PHE A 90 -5.47 -3.33 -11.02
N THR A 91 -5.36 -2.87 -9.77
CA THR A 91 -6.53 -2.60 -8.92
C THR A 91 -7.31 -1.39 -9.43
N GLY A 92 -6.63 -0.33 -9.89
CA GLY A 92 -7.26 0.83 -10.51
C GLY A 92 -8.05 0.46 -11.76
N TRP A 93 -7.45 -0.35 -12.64
CA TRP A 93 -8.11 -0.89 -13.84
C TRP A 93 -9.32 -1.77 -13.49
N MET A 94 -9.17 -2.69 -12.53
CA MET A 94 -10.24 -3.60 -12.14
C MET A 94 -11.44 -2.85 -11.56
N ILE A 95 -11.20 -1.88 -10.66
CA ILE A 95 -12.26 -1.08 -10.06
C ILE A 95 -12.97 -0.22 -11.11
N LYS A 96 -12.21 0.40 -12.03
CA LYS A 96 -12.80 1.16 -13.12
C LYS A 96 -13.67 0.27 -14.01
N LYS A 97 -13.23 -0.94 -14.31
CA LYS A 97 -14.02 -1.91 -15.09
C LYS A 97 -15.34 -2.29 -14.41
N MET A 98 -15.34 -2.37 -13.08
CA MET A 98 -16.53 -2.77 -12.30
C MET A 98 -17.50 -1.61 -12.01
N THR A 99 -16.97 -0.41 -11.77
CA THR A 99 -17.75 0.73 -11.23
C THR A 99 -17.85 1.90 -12.21
N GLY A 100 -17.07 1.88 -13.29
CA GLY A 100 -16.91 3.00 -14.23
C GLY A 100 -15.91 4.06 -13.79
N LEU A 101 -15.43 4.03 -12.54
CA LEU A 101 -14.57 5.07 -11.96
C LEU A 101 -13.28 4.47 -11.39
N CYS A 102 -12.15 5.15 -11.59
CA CYS A 102 -10.91 4.84 -10.92
C CYS A 102 -10.82 5.66 -9.61
N PRO A 103 -10.53 5.06 -8.45
CA PRO A 103 -10.47 5.81 -7.20
C PRO A 103 -9.35 6.86 -7.19
N TRP A 104 -8.23 6.60 -7.86
CA TRP A 104 -7.15 7.56 -8.04
C TRP A 104 -7.00 7.92 -9.52
N ASP A 105 -7.83 8.86 -9.98
CA ASP A 105 -7.77 9.32 -11.38
C ASP A 105 -6.61 10.32 -11.59
N TYR A 106 -5.52 9.82 -12.19
CA TYR A 106 -4.35 10.62 -12.52
C TYR A 106 -4.39 11.24 -13.93
N SER A 107 -5.48 11.16 -14.68
CA SER A 107 -5.58 11.63 -16.08
C SER A 107 -5.13 13.09 -16.30
N LYS A 108 -5.21 13.93 -15.27
CA LYS A 108 -4.80 15.34 -15.29
C LYS A 108 -3.30 15.56 -15.07
N SER A 109 -2.53 14.53 -14.72
CA SER A 109 -1.09 14.62 -14.48
C SER A 109 -0.30 14.43 -15.78
N ARG A 110 0.73 15.26 -15.99
CA ARG A 110 1.68 15.11 -17.12
C ARG A 110 2.43 13.78 -17.09
N PHE A 111 2.59 13.21 -15.90
CA PHE A 111 3.37 11.99 -15.67
C PHE A 111 2.50 10.74 -15.59
N ALA A 112 1.21 10.86 -15.93
CA ALA A 112 0.28 9.75 -15.89
C ALA A 112 0.53 8.78 -17.05
N ILE A 113 0.41 7.49 -16.77
CA ILE A 113 0.26 6.44 -17.78
C ILE A 113 -1.20 5.97 -17.67
N ASN A 114 -2.00 6.37 -18.66
CA ASN A 114 -3.47 6.37 -18.58
C ASN A 114 -3.95 7.15 -17.34
N GLU A 115 -5.03 6.72 -16.69
CA GLU A 115 -5.51 7.30 -15.43
C GLU A 115 -4.99 6.57 -14.19
N TYR A 116 -4.30 5.43 -14.34
CA TYR A 116 -4.10 4.48 -13.23
C TYR A 116 -2.82 4.68 -12.43
N ILE A 117 -1.73 5.08 -13.08
CA ILE A 117 -0.41 5.20 -12.43
C ILE A 117 0.31 6.46 -12.88
N ARG A 118 1.27 6.87 -12.05
CA ARG A 118 2.16 8.00 -12.31
C ARG A 118 3.61 7.54 -12.26
N TRP A 119 4.36 7.74 -13.34
CA TRP A 119 5.75 7.27 -13.37
C TRP A 119 6.65 8.06 -12.41
N ASP A 120 6.30 9.29 -12.06
CA ASP A 120 7.03 10.08 -11.06
C ASP A 120 6.81 9.58 -9.61
N TYR A 121 5.81 8.72 -9.37
CA TYR A 121 5.61 8.05 -8.07
C TYR A 121 6.47 6.79 -7.94
N PHE A 122 7.09 6.32 -9.02
CA PHE A 122 7.93 5.14 -8.99
C PHE A 122 9.04 5.17 -7.91
N PRO A 123 9.82 6.26 -7.74
CA PRO A 123 10.79 6.34 -6.64
C PRO A 123 10.14 6.48 -5.25
N LEU A 124 8.96 7.09 -5.17
CA LEU A 124 8.18 7.17 -3.93
C LEU A 124 7.76 5.77 -3.48
N TRP A 125 7.28 4.93 -4.41
CA TRP A 125 6.89 3.55 -4.13
C TRP A 125 8.06 2.66 -3.72
N GLY A 126 9.23 2.82 -4.32
CA GLY A 126 10.43 2.08 -3.91
C GLY A 126 10.83 2.42 -2.47
N THR A 127 10.81 3.71 -2.12
CA THR A 127 11.12 4.18 -0.76
C THR A 127 10.06 3.72 0.23
N PHE A 128 8.78 3.83 -0.13
CA PHE A 128 7.67 3.40 0.70
C PHE A 128 7.70 1.89 0.95
N GLY A 129 7.99 1.08 -0.06
CA GLY A 129 8.14 -0.36 0.08
C GLY A 129 9.28 -0.75 1.01
N LEU A 130 10.44 -0.08 0.92
CA LEU A 130 11.52 -0.27 1.89
C LEU A 130 11.10 0.09 3.32
N LEU A 131 10.30 1.14 3.51
CA LEU A 131 9.73 1.49 4.82
C LEU A 131 8.75 0.42 5.32
N LEU A 132 7.93 -0.14 4.41
CA LEU A 132 6.97 -1.20 4.75
C LEU A 132 7.64 -2.50 5.21
N GLU A 133 8.89 -2.76 4.83
CA GLU A 133 9.63 -3.91 5.35
C GLU A 133 9.80 -3.84 6.87
N PHE A 134 10.15 -2.67 7.41
CA PHE A 134 10.24 -2.47 8.87
C PHE A 134 8.87 -2.60 9.56
N VAL A 135 7.83 -2.10 8.91
CA VAL A 135 6.44 -2.23 9.40
C VAL A 135 6.03 -3.69 9.44
N HIS A 136 6.38 -4.46 8.42
CA HIS A 136 6.08 -5.88 8.35
C HIS A 136 6.74 -6.65 9.50
N ASP A 137 8.01 -6.39 9.79
CA ASP A 137 8.70 -7.02 10.93
C ASP A 137 8.00 -6.74 12.24
N PHE A 138 7.57 -5.49 12.41
CA PHE A 138 6.80 -5.08 13.57
C PHE A 138 5.45 -5.82 13.63
N PHE A 139 4.75 -5.98 12.51
CA PHE A 139 3.48 -6.70 12.46
C PHE A 139 3.63 -8.20 12.72
N VAL A 140 4.71 -8.83 12.26
CA VAL A 140 5.04 -10.23 12.57
C VAL A 140 5.28 -10.42 14.08
N LEU A 141 5.93 -9.46 14.73
CA LEU A 141 6.11 -9.48 16.19
C LEU A 141 4.79 -9.21 16.96
N LEU A 142 3.97 -8.30 16.45
CA LEU A 142 2.76 -7.83 17.11
C LEU A 142 1.59 -8.82 16.99
N SER A 143 1.42 -9.49 15.83
CA SER A 143 0.25 -10.34 15.58
C SER A 143 0.05 -11.47 16.60
N PRO A 144 1.07 -12.21 17.03
CA PRO A 144 0.90 -13.25 18.05
C PRO A 144 0.63 -12.67 19.44
N ALA A 145 1.13 -11.47 19.74
CA ALA A 145 0.88 -10.79 21.01
C ALA A 145 -0.59 -10.35 21.11
N ILE A 146 -1.17 -9.83 20.03
CA ILE A 146 -2.60 -9.47 19.96
C ILE A 146 -3.48 -10.71 20.12
N LEU A 147 -3.15 -11.83 19.45
CA LEU A 147 -3.94 -13.06 19.56
C LEU A 147 -4.00 -13.60 20.99
N LYS A 148 -2.96 -13.41 21.80
CA LYS A 148 -2.95 -13.85 23.20
C LYS A 148 -3.88 -13.05 24.11
N LEU A 149 -4.40 -11.91 23.65
CA LEU A 149 -5.35 -11.09 24.41
C LEU A 149 -6.79 -11.59 24.30
N PHE A 150 -7.06 -12.55 23.42
CA PHE A 150 -8.37 -13.15 23.16
C PHE A 150 -8.32 -14.66 23.37
#